data_AF-A0A7Y6PZB5-F1
#
_entry.id   AF-A0A7Y6PZB5-F1
#
_cell.length_a   1.000
_cell.length_b   1.000
_cell.length_c   1.000
_cell.angle_alpha   90.00
_cell.angle_beta   90.00
_cell.angle_gamma   90.00
#
_symmetry.space_group_name_H-M   'P 1'
#
loop_
_entity.id
_entity.type
_entity.pdbx_description
1 polymer ?
#
loop_
_entity_poly.entity_id
_entity_poly.type
_entity_poly.pdbx_seq_one_letter_code
_entity_poly.pdbx_strand_id
1 'polypeptide(L)'
;MSDSPRFDVSVILPFGDDEEFVGIAVRRTAEHLRGLGLAFEILAIDEDSGDNSHAVLALLRAEVPELRVTHAPGRGRGVDVGASRAQGTLLVVAMPDVAAASLDGVGDACRRLLSGEGDAEVSLARFTIAHRVRALVAFRGARLLGAAMHRRLAKRLQVRNLSVRIAGPTGVTAKTAVARFRAFAARGNRVA
;
A
#
# COMPACT_ATOMS: atom_id res chain seq x y z
N MET A 1 20.89 -9.23 16.03
CA MET A 1 19.59 -9.43 16.71
C MET A 1 18.63 -9.97 15.67
N SER A 2 18.22 -11.24 15.78
CA SER A 2 17.16 -11.80 14.94
C SER A 2 15.84 -11.16 15.37
N ASP A 3 15.50 -10.03 14.74
CA ASP A 3 14.24 -9.33 15.01
C ASP A 3 13.13 -10.09 14.29
N SER A 4 12.65 -11.16 14.93
CA SER A 4 11.49 -11.90 14.44
C SER A 4 10.31 -10.93 14.31
N PRO A 5 9.60 -10.92 13.18
CA PRO A 5 8.51 -9.97 12.97
C PRO A 5 7.45 -10.15 14.06
N ARG A 6 7.03 -9.04 14.68
CA ARG A 6 6.03 -9.03 15.76
C ARG A 6 4.62 -9.30 15.23
N PHE A 7 4.39 -8.97 13.96
CA PHE A 7 3.10 -9.08 13.29
C PHE A 7 3.25 -9.78 11.95
N ASP A 8 2.19 -10.40 11.47
CA ASP A 8 2.12 -10.87 10.08
C ASP A 8 2.05 -9.67 9.13
N VAL A 9 1.29 -8.64 9.51
CA VAL A 9 0.98 -7.50 8.65
C VAL A 9 1.08 -6.17 9.41
N SER A 10 1.74 -5.19 8.80
CA SER A 10 1.58 -3.77 9.16
C SER A 10 0.79 -3.06 8.07
N VAL A 11 -0.39 -2.54 8.40
CA VAL A 11 -1.16 -1.70 7.49
C VAL A 11 -0.74 -0.25 7.67
N ILE A 12 -0.48 0.44 6.57
CA ILE A 12 -0.15 1.87 6.53
C ILE A 12 -1.34 2.59 5.89
N LEU A 13 -1.97 3.46 6.68
CA LEU A 13 -3.06 4.34 6.25
C LEU A 13 -2.59 5.79 6.40
N PRO A 14 -2.19 6.46 5.31
CA PRO A 14 -1.88 7.88 5.34
C PRO A 14 -3.17 8.70 5.38
N PHE A 15 -3.25 9.68 6.30
CA PHE A 15 -4.39 10.59 6.46
C PHE A 15 -3.92 12.02 6.26
N GLY A 16 -4.61 12.79 5.43
CA GLY A 16 -4.42 14.23 5.28
C GLY A 16 -5.74 14.88 4.92
N ASP A 17 -6.38 15.48 5.91
CA ASP A 17 -7.73 16.04 5.83
C ASP A 17 -8.79 15.01 5.40
N ASP A 18 -8.86 13.88 6.10
CA ASP A 18 -9.70 12.72 5.77
C ASP A 18 -10.70 12.40 6.91
N GLU A 19 -11.16 13.40 7.68
CA GLU A 19 -11.95 13.18 8.91
C GLU A 19 -13.18 12.28 8.71
N GLU A 20 -13.79 12.32 7.52
CA GLU A 20 -14.95 11.50 7.15
C GLU A 20 -14.61 10.00 6.99
N PHE A 21 -13.36 9.65 6.67
CA PHE A 21 -12.93 8.28 6.42
C PHE A 21 -12.18 7.66 7.59
N VAL A 22 -11.53 8.45 8.45
CA VAL A 22 -10.66 7.98 9.55
C VAL A 22 -11.30 6.86 10.37
N GLY A 23 -12.51 7.11 10.89
CA GLY A 23 -13.23 6.15 11.72
C GLY A 23 -13.51 4.83 11.01
N ILE A 24 -14.11 4.91 9.82
CA ILE A 24 -14.55 3.72 9.07
C ILE A 24 -13.34 2.93 8.56
N ALA A 25 -12.34 3.60 8.00
CA ALA A 25 -11.14 2.98 7.46
C ALA A 25 -10.40 2.16 8.54
N VAL A 26 -10.18 2.74 9.72
CA VAL A 26 -9.47 2.07 10.81
C VAL A 26 -10.27 0.88 11.34
N ARG A 27 -11.56 1.06 11.66
CA ARG A 27 -12.41 -0.02 12.21
C ARG A 27 -12.54 -1.17 11.23
N ARG A 28 -12.88 -0.88 9.97
CA ARG A 28 -13.02 -1.90 8.91
C ARG A 28 -11.72 -2.65 8.66
N THR A 29 -10.59 -1.95 8.69
CA THR A 29 -9.27 -2.59 8.58
C THR A 29 -9.04 -3.57 9.74
N ALA A 30 -9.31 -3.15 10.98
CA ALA A 30 -9.15 -4.00 12.15
C ALA A 30 -10.09 -5.22 12.10
N GLU A 31 -11.37 -5.01 11.83
CA GLU A 31 -12.37 -6.07 11.70
C GLU A 31 -11.98 -7.08 10.61
N HIS A 32 -11.56 -6.60 9.44
CA HIS A 32 -11.15 -7.45 8.33
C HIS A 32 -9.95 -8.34 8.73
N LEU A 33 -8.90 -7.75 9.31
CA LEU A 33 -7.70 -8.50 9.67
C LEU A 33 -7.91 -9.45 10.85
N ARG A 34 -8.74 -9.08 11.83
CA ARG A 34 -9.18 -9.99 12.91
C ARG A 34 -9.95 -11.18 12.34
N GLY A 35 -10.85 -10.94 11.38
CA GLY A 35 -11.60 -11.99 10.69
C GLY A 35 -10.72 -12.97 9.91
N LEU A 36 -9.52 -12.54 9.50
CA LEU A 36 -8.51 -13.39 8.86
C LEU A 36 -7.59 -14.13 9.85
N GLY A 37 -7.69 -13.83 11.15
CA GLY A 37 -6.83 -14.42 12.17
C GLY A 37 -5.35 -14.03 12.09
N LEU A 38 -5.03 -12.90 11.44
CA LEU A 38 -3.67 -12.40 11.31
C LEU A 38 -3.26 -11.62 12.56
N ALA A 39 -2.00 -11.71 12.98
CA ALA A 39 -1.42 -10.75 13.90
C ALA A 39 -1.08 -9.46 13.13
N PHE A 40 -1.60 -8.31 13.56
CA PHE A 40 -1.42 -7.06 12.80
C PHE A 40 -1.25 -5.82 13.66
N GLU A 41 -0.76 -4.77 13.00
CA GLU A 41 -0.83 -3.40 13.48
C GLU A 41 -1.37 -2.47 12.38
N ILE A 42 -2.01 -1.38 12.79
CA ILE A 42 -2.46 -0.31 11.90
C ILE A 42 -1.64 0.94 12.22
N LEU A 43 -0.83 1.36 11.27
CA LEU A 43 -0.08 2.60 11.29
C LEU A 43 -0.92 3.68 10.60
N ALA A 44 -1.70 4.42 11.39
CA ALA A 44 -2.35 5.63 10.94
C ALA A 44 -1.32 6.76 10.92
N ILE A 45 -1.01 7.26 9.72
CA ILE A 45 0.02 8.27 9.52
C ILE A 45 -0.63 9.60 9.18
N ASP A 46 -0.68 10.51 10.13
CA ASP A 46 -1.17 11.87 9.96
C ASP A 46 -0.13 12.72 9.19
N GLU A 47 -0.49 13.16 7.99
CA GLU A 47 0.36 13.86 7.02
C GLU A 47 0.18 15.39 7.06
N ASP A 48 0.25 15.99 8.25
CA ASP A 48 -0.09 17.40 8.52
C ASP A 48 -1.57 17.72 8.23
N SER A 49 -2.50 17.00 8.85
CA SER A 49 -3.92 17.34 8.76
C SER A 49 -4.21 18.72 9.39
N GLY A 50 -5.01 19.53 8.70
CA GLY A 50 -5.55 20.81 9.17
C GLY A 50 -7.00 20.71 9.69
N ASP A 51 -7.64 19.53 9.57
CA ASP A 51 -8.98 19.23 10.07
C ASP A 51 -8.95 18.41 11.38
N ASN A 52 -10.08 17.78 11.75
CA ASN A 52 -10.17 17.00 12.99
C ASN A 52 -9.58 15.58 12.88
N SER A 53 -8.95 15.18 11.76
CA SER A 53 -8.44 13.82 11.53
C SER A 53 -7.55 13.32 12.68
N HIS A 54 -6.66 14.18 13.18
CA HIS A 54 -5.76 13.85 14.28
C HIS A 54 -6.52 13.53 15.58
N ALA A 55 -7.53 14.34 15.92
CA ALA A 55 -8.34 14.16 17.11
C ALA A 55 -9.14 12.85 17.05
N VAL A 56 -9.72 12.55 15.89
CA VAL A 56 -10.46 11.29 15.66
C VAL A 56 -9.52 10.09 15.80
N LEU A 57 -8.32 10.15 15.22
CA LEU A 57 -7.30 9.10 15.37
C LEU A 57 -6.91 8.85 16.83
N ALA A 58 -6.79 9.90 17.64
CA ALA A 58 -6.47 9.76 19.05
C ALA A 58 -7.56 9.02 19.83
N LEU A 59 -8.83 9.32 19.56
CA LEU A 59 -9.97 8.67 20.21
C LEU A 59 -10.08 7.18 19.82
N LEU A 60 -9.83 6.84 18.56
CA LEU A 60 -9.93 5.46 18.06
C LEU A 60 -8.95 4.48 18.72
N ARG A 61 -7.87 4.96 19.33
CA ARG A 61 -6.89 4.10 20.01
C ARG A 61 -7.50 3.34 21.20
N ALA A 62 -8.55 3.88 21.82
CA ALA A 62 -9.26 3.19 22.89
C ALA A 62 -10.09 2.00 22.36
N GLU A 63 -10.50 2.04 21.10
CA GLU A 63 -11.40 1.06 20.48
C GLU A 63 -10.65 0.03 19.61
N VAL A 64 -9.51 0.44 19.06
CA VAL A 64 -8.67 -0.38 18.19
C VAL A 64 -7.27 -0.46 18.80
N PRO A 65 -6.98 -1.45 19.67
CA PRO A 65 -5.69 -1.57 20.35
C PRO A 65 -4.50 -1.83 19.40
N GLU A 66 -4.76 -2.32 18.19
CA GLU A 66 -3.77 -2.51 17.13
C GLU A 66 -3.40 -1.18 16.44
N LEU A 67 -4.11 -0.08 16.72
CA LEU A 67 -3.88 1.24 16.14
C LEU A 67 -2.68 1.96 16.79
N ARG A 68 -1.75 2.37 15.94
CA ARG A 68 -0.63 3.24 16.26
C ARG A 68 -0.72 4.49 15.39
N VAL A 69 -0.83 5.65 16.03
CA VAL A 69 -0.87 6.94 15.37
C VAL A 69 0.54 7.52 15.31
N THR A 70 0.97 7.96 14.14
CA THR A 70 2.28 8.59 13.91
C THR A 70 2.10 9.81 13.01
N HIS A 71 2.95 10.81 13.19
CA HIS A 71 3.04 11.97 12.33
C HIS A 71 4.04 11.79 11.17
N ALA A 72 3.70 12.32 9.98
CA ALA A 72 4.60 12.50 8.83
C ALA A 72 4.64 13.97 8.40
N PRO A 73 5.83 14.51 8.06
CA PRO A 73 5.97 15.90 7.65
C PRO A 73 5.51 16.07 6.19
N GLY A 74 4.25 16.44 6.04
CA GLY A 74 3.60 16.85 4.81
C GLY A 74 2.96 15.72 4.00
N ARG A 75 1.92 16.12 3.25
CA ARG A 75 1.17 15.25 2.33
C ARG A 75 2.06 14.39 1.43
N GLY A 76 1.74 13.10 1.42
CA GLY A 76 2.33 12.04 0.63
C GLY A 76 3.56 11.38 1.23
N ARG A 77 3.99 11.78 2.44
CA ARG A 77 5.13 11.19 3.15
C ARG A 77 4.75 10.03 4.05
N GLY A 78 3.47 9.80 4.26
CA GLY A 78 2.92 8.84 5.20
C GLY A 78 3.32 7.41 4.86
N VAL A 79 3.40 7.06 3.57
CA VAL A 79 3.85 5.73 3.16
C VAL A 79 5.32 5.47 3.52
N ASP A 80 6.21 6.44 3.32
CA ASP A 80 7.64 6.37 3.67
C ASP A 80 7.81 6.26 5.20
N VAL A 81 7.13 7.14 5.93
CA VAL A 81 7.12 7.19 7.41
C VAL A 81 6.52 5.93 8.03
N GLY A 82 5.44 5.39 7.45
CA GLY A 82 4.81 4.15 7.89
C GLY A 82 5.68 2.94 7.61
N ALA A 83 6.25 2.83 6.41
CA ALA A 83 7.11 1.69 6.04
C ALA A 83 8.35 1.59 6.95
N SER A 84 8.91 2.72 7.37
CA SER A 84 10.05 2.76 8.30
C SER A 84 9.70 2.39 9.76
N ARG A 85 8.42 2.44 10.16
CA ARG A 85 7.95 2.13 11.53
C ARG A 85 7.25 0.79 11.66
N ALA A 86 6.90 0.19 10.53
CA ALA A 86 6.27 -1.11 10.44
C ALA A 86 7.15 -2.22 11.03
N GLN A 87 6.50 -3.11 11.76
CA GLN A 87 7.10 -4.26 12.47
C GLN A 87 6.57 -5.61 11.95
N GLY A 88 5.69 -5.60 10.95
CA GLY A 88 5.10 -6.78 10.35
C GLY A 88 5.97 -7.44 9.27
N THR A 89 5.65 -8.69 8.95
CA THR A 89 6.27 -9.42 7.83
C THR A 89 5.93 -8.78 6.49
N LEU A 90 4.66 -8.44 6.30
CA LEU A 90 4.13 -7.74 5.14
C LEU A 90 3.80 -6.28 5.47
N LEU A 91 3.99 -5.41 4.49
CA LEU A 91 3.43 -4.07 4.45
C LEU A 91 2.16 -4.11 3.61
N VAL A 92 1.06 -3.57 4.13
CA VAL A 92 -0.15 -3.28 3.34
C VAL A 92 -0.30 -1.77 3.29
N VAL A 93 -0.43 -1.20 2.10
CA VAL A 93 -0.66 0.23 1.90
C VAL A 93 -1.99 0.41 1.18
N ALA A 94 -2.88 1.20 1.75
CA ALA A 94 -4.17 1.58 1.16
C ALA A 94 -4.47 3.04 1.49
N MET A 95 -5.28 3.70 0.67
CA MET A 95 -5.79 5.04 0.99
C MET A 95 -7.00 4.92 1.95
N PRO A 96 -7.29 5.93 2.79
CA PRO A 96 -8.41 5.92 3.73
C PRO A 96 -9.76 5.65 3.08
N ASP A 97 -10.07 6.35 1.99
CA ASP A 97 -11.32 6.20 1.22
C ASP A 97 -11.50 4.77 0.70
N VAL A 98 -10.43 4.17 0.17
CA VAL A 98 -10.45 2.78 -0.29
C VAL A 98 -10.61 1.80 0.86
N ALA A 99 -9.84 1.97 1.94
CA ALA A 99 -9.91 1.09 3.10
C ALA A 99 -11.29 1.16 3.79
N ALA A 100 -11.89 2.37 3.81
CA ALA A 100 -13.25 2.58 4.25
C ALA A 100 -14.27 1.89 3.32
N ALA A 101 -14.02 1.83 2.01
CA ALA A 101 -14.93 1.23 1.04
C ALA A 101 -14.87 -0.31 0.97
N SER A 102 -13.68 -0.91 0.84
CA SER A 102 -13.49 -2.37 0.81
C SER A 102 -12.01 -2.76 0.82
N LEU A 103 -11.69 -3.85 1.54
CA LEU A 103 -10.38 -4.50 1.56
C LEU A 103 -10.38 -5.86 0.84
N ASP A 104 -11.37 -6.13 -0.04
CA ASP A 104 -11.46 -7.43 -0.71
C ASP A 104 -10.19 -7.75 -1.51
N GLY A 105 -9.73 -8.97 -1.37
CA GLY A 105 -8.50 -9.46 -1.98
C GLY A 105 -7.24 -9.25 -1.14
N VAL A 106 -7.27 -8.40 -0.09
CA VAL A 106 -6.13 -8.24 0.83
C VAL A 106 -5.80 -9.56 1.51
N GLY A 107 -6.80 -10.27 2.03
CA GLY A 107 -6.58 -11.57 2.69
C GLY A 107 -5.94 -12.62 1.79
N ASP A 108 -6.39 -12.76 0.56
CA ASP A 108 -5.81 -13.73 -0.39
C ASP A 108 -4.40 -13.34 -0.81
N ALA A 109 -4.14 -12.04 -1.00
CA ALA A 109 -2.81 -11.53 -1.32
C ALA A 109 -1.84 -11.72 -0.14
N CYS A 110 -2.27 -11.46 1.10
CA CYS A 110 -1.50 -11.75 2.30
C CYS A 110 -1.16 -13.24 2.39
N ARG A 111 -2.16 -14.13 2.20
CA ARG A 111 -1.94 -15.58 2.25
C ARG A 111 -0.85 -16.05 1.29
N ARG A 112 -0.90 -15.57 0.04
CA ARG A 112 0.09 -15.91 -1.00
C ARG A 112 1.49 -15.38 -0.70
N LEU A 113 1.60 -14.14 -0.23
CA LEU A 113 2.92 -13.59 0.09
C LEU A 113 3.49 -14.24 1.35
N LEU A 114 2.67 -14.51 2.37
CA LEU A 114 3.11 -15.27 3.55
C LEU A 114 3.51 -16.71 3.20
N SER A 115 2.91 -17.34 2.18
CA SER A 115 3.34 -18.65 1.66
C SER A 115 4.57 -18.59 0.74
N GLY A 116 5.08 -17.39 0.42
CA GLY A 116 6.27 -17.20 -0.41
C GLY A 116 6.00 -17.13 -1.92
N GLU A 117 4.75 -16.96 -2.35
CA GLU A 117 4.36 -16.87 -3.78
C GLU A 117 4.61 -15.48 -4.40
N GLY A 118 5.79 -14.89 -4.16
CA GLY A 118 6.22 -13.61 -4.71
C GLY A 118 6.73 -12.63 -3.66
N ASP A 119 7.13 -11.44 -4.10
CA ASP A 119 7.66 -10.40 -3.21
C ASP A 119 6.63 -9.30 -2.92
N ALA A 120 5.71 -9.05 -3.86
CA ALA A 120 4.67 -8.04 -3.74
C ALA A 120 3.45 -8.31 -4.63
N GLU A 121 2.32 -7.73 -4.24
CA GLU A 121 1.10 -7.66 -5.02
C GLU A 121 0.55 -6.23 -5.02
N VAL A 122 0.16 -5.74 -6.19
CA VAL A 122 -0.41 -4.41 -6.37
C VAL A 122 -1.77 -4.53 -7.04
N SER A 123 -2.82 -4.21 -6.30
CA SER A 123 -4.15 -4.01 -6.84
C SER A 123 -4.33 -2.53 -7.18
N LEU A 124 -4.36 -2.21 -8.47
CA LEU A 124 -4.41 -0.82 -8.93
C LEU A 124 -5.65 -0.10 -8.37
N ALA A 125 -5.42 1.11 -7.86
CA ALA A 125 -6.40 1.95 -7.17
C ALA A 125 -7.00 1.35 -5.88
N ARG A 126 -6.47 0.23 -5.36
CA ARG A 126 -6.97 -0.40 -4.13
C ARG A 126 -5.90 -0.51 -3.05
N PHE A 127 -4.89 -1.34 -3.28
CA PHE A 127 -3.88 -1.61 -2.27
C PHE A 127 -2.54 -2.04 -2.87
N THR A 128 -1.50 -1.97 -2.05
CA THR A 128 -0.20 -2.58 -2.33
C THR A 128 0.23 -3.40 -1.14
N ILE A 129 0.58 -4.66 -1.35
CA ILE A 129 1.13 -5.55 -0.34
C ILE A 129 2.55 -5.95 -0.75
N ALA A 130 3.51 -5.94 0.16
CA ALA A 130 4.86 -6.38 -0.13
C ALA A 130 5.58 -6.90 1.12
N HIS A 131 6.52 -7.82 0.95
CA HIS A 131 7.42 -8.21 2.04
C HIS A 131 8.22 -7.01 2.54
N ARG A 132 8.08 -6.69 3.83
CA ARG A 132 8.65 -5.47 4.43
C ARG A 132 10.13 -5.32 4.15
N VAL A 133 10.93 -6.33 4.50
CA VAL A 133 12.40 -6.27 4.40
C VAL A 133 12.85 -6.14 2.95
N ARG A 134 12.25 -6.91 2.04
CA ARG A 134 12.63 -6.93 0.62
C ARG A 134 12.24 -5.66 -0.10
N ALA A 135 11.07 -5.11 0.23
CA ALA A 135 10.49 -3.97 -0.45
C ALA A 135 10.83 -2.61 0.19
N LEU A 136 11.49 -2.57 1.35
CA LEU A 136 11.72 -1.32 2.11
C LEU A 136 12.36 -0.21 1.26
N VAL A 137 13.34 -0.56 0.42
CA VAL A 137 14.01 0.38 -0.49
C VAL A 137 13.08 0.95 -1.59
N ALA A 138 11.99 0.26 -1.92
CA ALA A 138 10.96 0.78 -2.81
C ALA A 138 10.06 1.79 -2.11
N PHE A 139 9.86 1.71 -0.79
CA PHE A 139 9.06 2.68 -0.03
C PHE A 139 9.86 3.90 0.41
N ARG A 140 11.17 3.75 0.67
CA ARG A 140 12.02 4.82 1.18
C ARG A 140 12.02 6.07 0.27
N GLY A 141 11.78 7.23 0.87
CA GLY A 141 11.73 8.53 0.21
C GLY A 141 10.59 8.69 -0.79
N ALA A 142 9.60 7.79 -0.78
CA ALA A 142 8.46 7.90 -1.67
C ALA A 142 7.56 9.07 -1.25
N ARG A 143 7.09 9.84 -2.24
CA ARG A 143 6.03 10.83 -2.09
C ARG A 143 4.81 10.37 -2.88
N LEU A 144 3.83 9.82 -2.18
CA LEU A 144 2.75 9.02 -2.76
C LEU A 144 1.39 9.55 -2.31
N LEU A 145 0.52 9.86 -3.28
CA LEU A 145 -0.79 10.44 -3.04
C LEU A 145 -1.81 9.87 -4.02
N GLY A 146 -3.02 9.65 -3.52
CA GLY A 146 -4.21 9.31 -4.29
C GLY A 146 -4.06 8.11 -5.23
N ALA A 147 -4.92 8.04 -6.25
CA ALA A 147 -5.03 6.88 -7.14
C ALA A 147 -3.74 6.54 -7.93
N ALA A 148 -2.81 7.48 -8.08
CA ALA A 148 -1.52 7.23 -8.76
C ALA A 148 -0.51 6.50 -7.86
N MET A 149 -0.71 6.46 -6.55
CA MET A 149 0.18 5.84 -5.57
C MET A 149 0.55 4.40 -5.94
N HIS A 150 -0.46 3.54 -6.13
CA HIS A 150 -0.22 2.11 -6.39
C HIS A 150 0.54 1.87 -7.69
N ARG A 151 0.29 2.67 -8.74
CA ARG A 151 1.07 2.61 -9.99
C ARG A 151 2.54 2.99 -9.77
N ARG A 152 2.79 4.03 -8.99
CA ARG A 152 4.17 4.45 -8.64
C ARG A 152 4.88 3.40 -7.79
N LEU A 153 4.19 2.80 -6.83
CA LEU A 153 4.72 1.71 -6.02
C LEU A 153 5.03 0.48 -6.87
N ALA A 154 4.12 0.05 -7.75
CA ALA A 154 4.37 -1.05 -8.69
C ALA A 154 5.65 -0.83 -9.49
N LYS A 155 5.81 0.35 -10.10
CA LYS A 155 7.03 0.68 -10.86
C LYS A 155 8.28 0.64 -9.98
N ARG A 156 8.21 1.19 -8.76
CA ARG A 156 9.34 1.21 -7.82
C ARG A 156 9.73 -0.20 -7.36
N LEU A 157 8.77 -1.07 -7.12
CA LEU A 157 9.00 -2.48 -6.77
C LEU A 157 9.63 -3.25 -7.95
N GLN A 158 9.10 -3.06 -9.16
CA GLN A 158 9.63 -3.70 -10.37
C GLN A 158 11.06 -3.28 -10.70
N VAL A 159 11.41 -2.00 -10.54
CA VAL A 159 12.79 -1.49 -10.74
C VAL A 159 13.79 -2.11 -9.75
N ARG A 160 13.30 -2.68 -8.64
CA ARG A 160 14.11 -3.42 -7.66
C ARG A 160 14.18 -4.93 -7.95
N ASN A 161 13.72 -5.37 -9.12
CA ASN A 161 13.68 -6.77 -9.55
C ASN A 161 12.90 -7.67 -8.59
N LEU A 162 11.90 -7.12 -7.91
CA LEU A 162 10.98 -7.91 -7.07
C LEU A 162 9.96 -8.64 -7.95
N SER A 163 9.54 -9.82 -7.53
CA SER A 163 8.42 -10.53 -8.12
C SER A 163 7.11 -9.84 -7.72
N VAL A 164 6.58 -9.01 -8.64
CA VAL A 164 5.39 -8.20 -8.41
C VAL A 164 4.22 -8.72 -9.24
N ARG A 165 3.14 -9.12 -8.58
CA ARG A 165 1.84 -9.34 -9.22
C ARG A 165 1.07 -8.02 -9.32
N ILE A 166 0.48 -7.74 -10.48
CA ILE A 166 -0.37 -6.55 -10.67
C ILE A 166 -1.78 -7.02 -11.06
N ALA A 167 -2.79 -6.52 -10.34
CA ALA A 167 -4.20 -6.79 -10.56
C ALA A 167 -5.01 -5.48 -10.69
N GLY A 168 -6.19 -5.55 -11.31
CA GLY A 168 -7.10 -4.41 -11.52
C GLY A 168 -7.01 -3.78 -12.91
N PRO A 169 -7.99 -2.92 -13.28
CA PRO A 169 -7.99 -2.26 -14.57
C PRO A 169 -6.78 -1.33 -14.66
N THR A 170 -5.80 -1.73 -15.46
CA THR A 170 -4.82 -0.79 -15.97
C THR A 170 -5.63 0.23 -16.76
N GLY A 171 -5.80 1.45 -16.26
CA GLY A 171 -6.41 2.54 -17.01
C GLY A 171 -5.56 2.90 -18.23
N VAL A 172 -5.59 2.01 -19.22
CA VAL A 172 -5.25 2.08 -20.64
C VAL A 172 -6.01 0.90 -21.23
N THR A 173 -7.04 1.18 -22.01
CA THR A 173 -7.63 0.23 -22.96
C THR A 173 -6.50 -0.55 -23.62
N ALA A 174 -6.44 -1.86 -23.36
CA ALA A 174 -5.42 -2.79 -23.85
C ALA A 174 -5.56 -3.05 -25.37
N LYS A 175 -5.66 -1.99 -26.18
CA LYS A 175 -5.60 -2.04 -27.64
C LYS A 175 -4.41 -1.30 -28.25
N THR A 176 -3.59 -0.59 -27.47
CA THR A 176 -2.56 0.31 -28.06
C THR A 176 -1.10 -0.01 -27.70
N ALA A 177 -0.83 -0.89 -26.72
CA ALA A 177 0.54 -1.23 -26.34
C ALA A 177 1.23 -2.18 -27.34
N VAL A 178 0.49 -3.10 -27.96
CA VAL A 178 1.01 -4.02 -28.99
C VAL A 178 1.27 -3.30 -30.33
N ALA A 179 0.56 -2.19 -30.59
CA ALA A 179 0.74 -1.40 -31.81
C ALA A 179 2.06 -0.60 -31.82
N ARG A 180 2.55 -0.13 -30.66
CA ARG A 180 3.78 0.66 -30.58
C ARG A 180 5.07 -0.17 -30.68
N PHE A 181 5.06 -1.45 -30.26
CA PHE A 181 6.21 -2.33 -30.45
C PHE A 181 6.38 -2.80 -31.90
N ARG A 182 5.28 -2.98 -32.66
CA ARG A 182 5.37 -3.32 -34.10
C ARG A 182 5.80 -2.14 -34.98
N ALA A 183 5.47 -0.91 -34.60
CA ALA A 183 5.85 0.28 -35.37
C ALA A 183 7.36 0.61 -35.31
N PHE A 184 8.06 0.19 -34.24
CA PHE A 184 9.51 0.38 -34.12
C PHE A 184 10.30 -0.71 -34.87
N ALA A 185 9.78 -1.95 -34.92
CA ALA A 185 10.40 -3.04 -35.67
C ALA A 185 10.24 -2.90 -37.20
N ALA A 186 9.24 -2.14 -37.68
CA ALA A 186 8.99 -1.97 -39.11
C ALA A 186 9.80 -0.82 -39.77
N ARG A 187 10.59 -0.04 -39.02
CA ARG A 187 11.40 1.08 -39.57
C ARG A 187 12.90 0.79 -39.71
N GLY A 188 13.34 -0.44 -39.44
CA GLY A 188 14.76 -0.82 -39.52
C GLY A 188 15.27 -1.35 -40.87
N ASN A 189 14.40 -1.56 -41.87
CA ASN A 189 14.81 -2.14 -43.16
C ASN A 189 14.45 -1.22 -44.33
N ARG A 190 15.27 -0.18 -44.54
CA ARG A 190 15.58 0.35 -45.88
C ARG A 190 17.01 0.87 -45.87
N VAL A 191 17.93 -0.02 -46.24
CA VAL A 191 19.24 0.31 -46.81
C VAL A 191 19.14 -0.06 -48.29
N ALA A 192 19.15 0.96 -49.14
CA ALA A 192 19.62 0.98 -50.53
C ALA A 192 19.53 2.43 -51.01
#